data_AF-A0A0D2PPS1-F1
#
_entry.id   AF-A0A0D2PPS1-F1
#
_cell.length_a   1.000
_cell.length_b   1.000
_cell.length_c   1.000
_cell.angle_alpha   90.00
_cell.angle_beta   90.00
_cell.angle_gamma   90.00
#
_symmetry.space_group_name_H-M   'P 1'
#
loop_
_entity.id
_entity.type
_entity.pdbx_description
1 polymer ?
#
loop_
_entity_poly.entity_id
_entity_poly.type
_entity_poly.pdbx_seq_one_letter_code
_entity_poly.pdbx_strand_id
1 'polypeptide(L)'
;MAAVTAAVSFPSTNSTSFTTRTSIISPERITFKKVSFYYPDVSSGGRVVSVRAQVTTEAPAKVVKESKKNDEGVVVNKFKPKEPYIGRCLLNTKITGDDAPGETWHMVFSTEGEVPYREGQSIGVIPDGVDKNGKPHKLRLYSIASSALGDFGDSKTVSLCVKRLVYTNEKGELVKGVCSNFLCDMKPGAEVKITGPIGKEMLKPKDPDATIIMLATGTGIAPFRSFLWKMFFERHEDYKFNGLALLFLGVPTSSSLL
;
A
#
# COMPACT_ATOMS: atom_id res chain seq x y z
N MET A 1 -35.47 33.86 18.53
CA MET A 1 -34.86 32.58 18.96
C MET A 1 -33.38 32.81 19.14
N ALA A 2 -32.86 32.46 20.32
CA ALA A 2 -31.49 32.74 20.73
C ALA A 2 -30.46 31.83 20.03
N ALA A 3 -29.37 32.41 19.54
CA ALA A 3 -28.22 31.68 19.04
C ALA A 3 -27.31 31.32 20.22
N VAL A 4 -27.07 30.02 20.41
CA VAL A 4 -26.13 29.49 21.42
C VAL A 4 -24.84 29.14 20.69
N THR A 5 -23.79 29.91 20.95
CA THR A 5 -22.44 29.68 20.44
C THR A 5 -21.70 28.79 21.44
N ALA A 6 -21.25 27.60 21.03
CA ALA A 6 -20.41 26.74 21.86
C ALA A 6 -18.93 26.97 21.51
N ALA A 7 -18.14 27.43 22.49
CA ALA A 7 -16.69 27.50 22.42
C ALA A 7 -16.09 26.30 23.16
N VAL A 8 -15.17 25.57 22.52
CA VAL A 8 -14.44 24.45 23.13
C VAL A 8 -13.01 24.90 23.39
N SER A 9 -12.61 24.94 24.66
CA SER A 9 -11.26 25.26 25.11
C SER A 9 -10.41 23.99 25.21
N PHE A 10 -9.18 24.04 24.69
CA PHE A 10 -8.18 22.99 24.88
C PHE A 10 -7.31 23.32 26.11
N PRO A 11 -7.04 22.38 27.02
CA PRO A 11 -6.07 22.58 28.08
C PRO A 11 -4.64 22.49 27.51
N SER A 12 -3.88 23.59 27.60
CA SER A 12 -2.42 23.59 27.43
C SER A 12 -1.77 22.98 28.66
N THR A 13 -0.89 21.99 28.49
CA THR A 13 -0.01 21.53 29.57
C THR A 13 1.45 21.59 29.15
N ASN A 14 2.24 22.11 30.08
CA ASN A 14 3.59 22.64 29.93
C ASN A 14 4.66 21.58 29.71
N SER A 15 5.68 21.96 28.95
CA SER A 15 6.95 21.26 28.80
C SER A 15 7.68 21.13 30.14
N THR A 16 8.04 19.90 30.53
CA THR A 16 9.06 19.65 31.54
C THR A 16 10.36 19.22 30.85
N SER A 17 11.38 20.06 31.01
CA SER A 17 12.75 19.86 30.56
C SER A 17 13.45 18.82 31.45
N PHE A 18 14.03 17.79 30.83
CA PHE A 18 14.93 16.87 31.52
C PHE A 18 16.35 17.45 31.51
N THR A 19 16.85 17.76 32.70
CA THR A 19 18.21 18.21 32.96
C THR A 19 19.22 17.10 32.63
N THR A 20 20.01 17.30 31.58
CA THR A 20 21.15 16.44 31.24
C THR A 20 22.32 16.82 32.14
N ARG A 21 22.73 15.91 33.04
CA ARG A 21 23.91 16.08 33.87
C ARG A 21 25.12 15.53 33.13
N THR A 22 25.98 16.42 32.66
CA THR A 22 27.27 16.12 32.04
C THR A 22 28.21 15.52 33.08
N SER A 23 28.78 14.34 32.80
CA SER A 23 30.01 13.90 33.46
C SER A 23 31.00 13.47 32.38
N ILE A 24 32.15 14.14 32.40
CA ILE A 24 33.31 13.92 31.54
C ILE A 24 34.13 12.83 32.22
N ILE A 25 34.37 11.71 31.53
CA ILE A 25 35.38 10.72 31.93
C ILE A 25 36.26 10.45 30.72
N SER A 26 37.54 10.77 30.89
CA SER A 26 38.65 10.68 29.95
C SER A 26 38.94 9.24 29.49
N PRO A 27 39.51 9.01 28.29
CA PRO A 27 39.92 7.68 27.87
C PRO A 27 41.32 7.35 28.43
N GLU A 28 41.41 6.37 29.34
CA GLU A 28 42.70 5.81 29.73
C GLU A 28 43.18 4.73 28.75
N ARG A 29 44.40 4.93 28.27
CA ARG A 29 45.20 4.02 27.45
C ARG A 29 45.45 2.71 28.19
N ILE A 30 44.89 1.60 27.71
CA ILE A 30 45.31 0.27 28.15
C ILE A 30 46.47 -0.20 27.27
N THR A 31 47.61 -0.38 27.92
CA THR A 31 48.90 -0.78 27.32
C THR A 31 49.00 -2.30 27.33
N PHE A 32 49.25 -2.92 26.18
CA PHE A 32 49.51 -4.37 26.07
C PHE A 32 50.87 -4.71 26.69
N LYS A 33 50.89 -5.51 27.76
CA LYS A 33 52.10 -6.19 28.23
C LYS A 33 52.18 -7.58 27.61
N LYS A 34 53.22 -7.78 26.79
CA LYS A 34 53.63 -9.09 26.28
C LYS A 34 54.32 -9.85 27.41
N VAL A 35 53.77 -11.00 27.79
CA VAL A 35 54.45 -11.97 28.66
C VAL A 35 54.49 -13.29 27.90
N SER A 36 55.69 -13.73 27.54
CA SER A 36 55.97 -15.13 27.24
C SER A 36 56.35 -15.82 28.55
N PHE A 37 56.07 -17.12 28.74
CA PHE A 37 57.07 -18.16 29.00
C PHE A 37 56.38 -19.54 29.19
N TYR A 38 56.71 -20.48 28.27
CA TYR A 38 56.94 -21.94 28.35
C TYR A 38 55.96 -22.92 29.02
N TYR A 39 55.52 -23.91 28.23
CA TYR A 39 55.08 -25.24 28.70
C TYR A 39 56.08 -26.31 28.19
N PRO A 40 56.37 -27.37 28.97
CA PRO A 40 57.27 -28.43 28.54
C PRO A 40 56.56 -29.47 27.65
N ASP A 41 57.36 -30.09 26.79
CA ASP A 41 57.00 -31.13 25.82
C ASP A 41 56.25 -32.32 26.44
N VAL A 42 55.12 -32.69 25.82
CA VAL A 42 54.61 -34.07 25.84
C VAL A 42 54.09 -34.43 24.45
N SER A 43 54.79 -35.37 23.80
CA SER A 43 54.34 -36.04 22.58
C SER A 43 53.37 -37.17 22.93
N SER A 44 52.24 -37.27 22.24
CA SER A 44 51.59 -38.56 21.95
C SER A 44 50.65 -38.41 20.75
N GLY A 45 50.83 -39.29 19.77
CA GLY A 45 50.08 -39.30 18.52
C GLY A 45 48.64 -39.83 18.68
N GLY A 46 47.71 -39.20 17.96
CA GLY A 46 46.32 -39.64 17.85
C GLY A 46 45.62 -38.85 16.74
N ARG A 47 44.88 -39.57 15.87
CA ARG A 47 44.29 -39.11 14.61
C ARG A 47 43.58 -37.75 14.70
N VAL A 48 43.91 -36.84 13.78
CA VAL A 48 43.19 -35.59 13.55
C VAL A 48 41.86 -35.92 12.84
N VAL A 49 40.74 -35.81 13.56
CA VAL A 49 39.41 -35.76 12.94
C VAL A 49 39.06 -34.30 12.73
N SER A 50 38.84 -33.91 11.47
CA SER A 50 38.30 -32.60 11.11
C SER A 50 36.83 -32.54 11.49
N VAL A 51 36.52 -31.89 12.62
CA VAL A 51 35.14 -31.49 12.94
C VAL A 51 34.92 -30.11 12.34
N ARG A 52 34.22 -30.04 11.21
CA ARG A 52 33.68 -28.77 10.70
C ARG A 52 32.52 -28.36 11.60
N ALA A 53 32.78 -27.48 12.57
CA ALA A 53 31.71 -26.77 13.26
C ALA A 53 31.06 -25.79 12.28
N GLN A 54 29.80 -26.05 11.90
CA GLN A 54 28.97 -25.02 11.27
C GLN A 54 28.55 -24.03 12.36
N VAL A 55 29.18 -22.87 12.37
CA VAL A 55 28.73 -21.73 13.17
C VAL A 55 27.65 -21.03 12.36
N THR A 56 26.39 -21.43 12.51
CA THR A 56 25.26 -20.58 12.14
C THR A 56 25.10 -19.53 13.22
N THR A 57 25.68 -18.36 13.00
CA THR A 57 25.31 -17.16 13.76
C THR A 57 23.95 -16.69 13.27
N GLU A 58 22.87 -16.98 14.00
CA GLU A 58 21.61 -16.25 13.83
C GLU A 58 21.87 -14.78 14.17
N ALA A 59 21.76 -13.92 13.15
CA ALA A 59 21.83 -12.48 13.37
C ALA A 59 20.69 -12.09 14.33
N PRO A 60 20.95 -11.24 15.34
CA PRO A 60 19.94 -10.86 16.31
C PRO A 60 18.74 -10.26 15.57
N ALA A 61 17.58 -10.90 15.75
CA ALA A 61 16.34 -10.46 15.13
C ALA A 61 16.11 -8.99 15.51
N LYS A 62 16.07 -8.10 14.51
CA LYS A 62 15.60 -6.73 14.70
C LYS A 62 14.22 -6.82 15.37
N VAL A 63 13.98 -6.02 16.41
CA VAL A 63 12.67 -5.93 17.05
C VAL A 63 11.65 -5.48 16.00
N VAL A 64 10.90 -6.43 15.44
CA VAL A 64 9.86 -6.18 14.45
C VAL A 64 8.58 -5.85 15.20
N LYS A 65 7.95 -4.72 14.88
CA LYS A 65 6.63 -4.37 15.41
C LYS A 65 5.63 -5.42 14.91
N GLU A 66 5.03 -6.16 15.84
CA GLU A 66 4.02 -7.16 15.51
C GLU A 66 2.79 -6.47 14.90
N SER A 67 2.43 -6.86 13.68
CA SER A 67 1.37 -6.24 12.90
C SER A 67 0.16 -7.16 12.85
N LYS A 68 -1.01 -6.61 13.20
CA LYS A 68 -2.30 -7.32 13.07
C LYS A 68 -2.80 -7.38 11.62
N LYS A 69 -2.12 -6.70 10.69
CA LYS A 69 -2.48 -6.63 9.26
C LYS A 69 -1.71 -7.69 8.47
N ASN A 70 -2.23 -8.12 7.34
CA ASN A 70 -1.62 -9.11 6.46
C ASN A 70 -0.48 -8.49 5.64
N ASP A 71 0.63 -8.16 6.32
CA ASP A 71 1.79 -7.46 5.77
C ASP A 71 2.97 -8.36 5.40
N GLU A 72 2.89 -9.65 5.75
CA GLU A 72 3.85 -10.66 5.33
C GLU A 72 3.91 -10.75 3.79
N GLY A 73 5.12 -10.68 3.25
CA GLY A 73 5.36 -10.72 1.81
C GLY A 73 4.80 -9.53 1.01
N VAL A 74 4.32 -8.46 1.65
CA VAL A 74 3.74 -7.32 0.91
C VAL A 74 4.81 -6.57 0.13
N VAL A 75 4.66 -6.58 -1.19
CA VAL A 75 5.50 -5.86 -2.13
C VAL A 75 5.03 -4.41 -2.25
N VAL A 76 5.99 -3.48 -2.25
CA VAL A 76 5.75 -2.07 -2.52
C VAL A 76 6.83 -1.51 -3.45
N ASN A 77 6.45 -0.58 -4.32
CA ASN A 77 7.34 0.15 -5.22
C ASN A 77 8.19 -0.74 -6.15
N LYS A 78 7.63 -1.87 -6.65
CA LYS A 78 8.29 -2.71 -7.68
C LYS A 78 8.54 -1.89 -8.94
N PHE A 79 7.49 -1.22 -9.45
CA PHE A 79 7.58 -0.33 -10.60
C PHE A 79 7.63 1.13 -10.18
N LYS A 80 8.66 1.85 -10.62
CA LYS A 80 8.90 3.25 -10.28
C LYS A 80 8.46 4.15 -11.44
N PRO A 81 8.25 5.45 -11.22
CA PRO A 81 7.80 6.33 -12.31
C PRO A 81 8.77 6.47 -13.47
N LYS A 82 10.06 6.18 -13.24
CA LYS A 82 11.10 6.16 -14.29
C LYS A 82 11.01 4.93 -15.20
N GLU A 83 10.51 3.82 -14.66
CA GLU A 83 10.40 2.53 -15.32
C GLU A 83 9.06 1.90 -14.89
N PRO A 84 7.93 2.43 -15.41
CA PRO A 84 6.61 1.92 -15.11
C PRO A 84 6.39 0.59 -15.84
N TYR A 85 5.52 -0.25 -15.28
CA TYR A 85 4.97 -1.40 -15.99
C TYR A 85 4.01 -0.91 -17.09
N ILE A 86 4.07 -1.52 -18.27
CA ILE A 86 3.16 -1.21 -19.38
C ILE A 86 2.06 -2.27 -19.41
N GLY A 87 0.88 -1.91 -18.90
CA GLY A 87 -0.31 -2.75 -18.97
C GLY A 87 -1.16 -2.42 -20.19
N ARG A 88 -2.19 -3.23 -20.45
CA ARG A 88 -3.19 -2.95 -21.49
C ARG A 88 -4.58 -2.91 -20.92
N CYS A 89 -5.40 -1.96 -21.37
CA CYS A 89 -6.82 -1.91 -21.05
C CYS A 89 -7.54 -3.10 -21.67
N LEU A 90 -8.19 -3.91 -20.84
CA LEU A 90 -9.01 -5.05 -21.28
C LEU A 90 -10.47 -4.64 -21.37
N LEU A 91 -10.96 -3.92 -20.36
CA LEU A 91 -12.32 -3.38 -20.32
C LEU A 91 -12.33 -2.00 -19.66
N ASN A 92 -13.29 -1.18 -20.07
CA ASN A 92 -13.58 0.12 -19.48
C ASN A 92 -15.07 0.42 -19.61
N THR A 93 -15.78 0.44 -18.49
CA THR A 93 -17.25 0.49 -18.46
C THR A 93 -17.71 1.53 -17.45
N LYS A 94 -18.61 2.42 -17.86
CA LYS A 94 -19.28 3.35 -16.95
C LYS A 94 -20.22 2.57 -16.05
N ILE A 95 -20.08 2.72 -14.74
CA ILE A 95 -20.88 2.00 -13.73
C ILE A 95 -21.96 2.88 -13.09
N THR A 96 -21.88 4.20 -13.24
CA THR A 96 -22.93 5.13 -12.82
C THR A 96 -24.01 5.29 -13.89
N GLY A 97 -25.25 5.50 -13.46
CA GLY A 97 -26.38 5.85 -14.35
C GLY A 97 -26.19 7.19 -15.06
N ASP A 98 -26.97 7.42 -16.12
CA ASP A 98 -26.90 8.64 -16.94
C ASP A 98 -27.35 9.90 -16.20
N ASP A 99 -28.19 9.74 -15.17
CA ASP A 99 -28.70 10.79 -14.29
C ASP A 99 -27.78 11.10 -13.10
N ALA A 100 -26.65 10.38 -12.96
CA ALA A 100 -25.71 10.63 -11.88
C ALA A 100 -25.01 12.00 -12.06
N PRO A 101 -24.70 12.73 -10.96
CA PRO A 101 -24.04 14.04 -11.03
C PRO A 101 -22.61 14.00 -11.59
N GLY A 102 -22.04 12.81 -11.78
CA GLY A 102 -20.76 12.62 -12.44
C GLY A 102 -20.53 11.16 -12.76
N GLU A 103 -19.59 10.90 -13.66
CA GLU A 103 -19.33 9.56 -14.15
C GLU A 103 -18.30 8.84 -13.28
N THR A 104 -18.59 7.59 -12.93
CA THR A 104 -17.59 6.65 -12.40
C THR A 104 -17.48 5.45 -13.30
N TRP A 105 -16.26 5.00 -13.52
CA TRP A 105 -15.89 3.95 -14.47
C TRP A 105 -15.16 2.83 -13.76
N HIS A 106 -15.50 1.59 -14.09
CA HIS A 106 -14.76 0.39 -13.75
C HIS A 106 -13.89 -0.01 -14.94
N MET A 107 -12.61 -0.23 -14.70
CA MET A 107 -11.65 -0.57 -15.74
C MET A 107 -10.71 -1.67 -15.27
N VAL A 108 -10.30 -2.53 -16.20
CA VAL A 108 -9.39 -3.65 -15.92
C VAL A 108 -8.20 -3.59 -16.86
N PHE A 109 -7.01 -3.76 -16.29
CA PHE A 109 -5.74 -3.77 -16.99
C PHE A 109 -5.07 -5.12 -16.89
N SER A 110 -4.43 -5.58 -17.96
CA SER A 110 -3.53 -6.74 -17.91
C SER A 110 -2.25 -6.38 -17.17
N THR A 111 -1.81 -7.30 -16.31
CA THR A 111 -0.56 -7.22 -15.55
C THR A 111 0.35 -8.41 -15.79
N GLU A 112 -0.13 -9.46 -16.47
CA GLU A 112 0.65 -10.69 -16.73
C GLU A 112 1.22 -11.35 -15.47
N GLY A 113 0.70 -11.01 -14.28
CA GLY A 113 1.24 -11.45 -12.99
C GLY A 113 2.44 -10.63 -12.49
N GLU A 114 2.86 -9.61 -13.22
CA GLU A 114 4.04 -8.81 -12.92
C GLU A 114 3.82 -7.79 -11.82
N VAL A 115 2.57 -7.43 -11.51
CA VAL A 115 2.22 -6.46 -10.46
C VAL A 115 1.68 -7.21 -9.25
N PRO A 116 2.53 -7.65 -8.29
CA PRO A 116 2.11 -8.48 -7.15
C PRO A 116 1.46 -7.64 -6.05
N TYR A 117 0.26 -7.11 -6.31
CA TYR A 117 -0.49 -6.34 -5.33
C TYR A 117 -1.33 -7.24 -4.41
N ARG A 118 -1.74 -6.69 -3.27
CA ARG A 118 -2.70 -7.30 -2.35
C ARG A 118 -3.84 -6.35 -2.02
N GLU A 119 -4.87 -6.89 -1.37
CA GLU A 119 -6.05 -6.14 -0.98
C GLU A 119 -5.69 -4.88 -0.16
N GLY A 120 -6.26 -3.74 -0.54
CA GLY A 120 -6.05 -2.46 0.14
C GLY A 120 -4.84 -1.66 -0.34
N GLN A 121 -4.07 -2.17 -1.29
CA GLN A 121 -3.01 -1.39 -1.93
C GLN A 121 -3.56 -0.47 -3.03
N SER A 122 -2.68 0.41 -3.51
CA SER A 122 -2.92 1.30 -4.64
C SER A 122 -1.89 1.06 -5.74
N ILE A 123 -2.24 1.43 -6.97
CA ILE A 123 -1.28 1.62 -8.06
C ILE A 123 -1.24 3.08 -8.46
N GLY A 124 -0.09 3.54 -8.97
CA GLY A 124 0.02 4.86 -9.57
C GLY A 124 -0.10 4.77 -11.08
N VAL A 125 -0.90 5.64 -11.70
CA VAL A 125 -1.03 5.73 -13.15
C VAL A 125 -0.35 7.00 -13.64
N ILE A 126 0.48 6.87 -14.69
CA ILE A 126 1.07 8.00 -15.40
C ILE A 126 0.28 8.19 -16.70
N PRO A 127 -0.53 9.27 -16.82
CA PRO A 127 -1.29 9.50 -18.05
C PRO A 127 -0.36 9.88 -19.20
N ASP A 128 -0.80 9.61 -20.43
CA ASP A 128 -0.10 10.02 -21.62
C ASP A 128 -0.13 11.54 -21.84
N GLY A 129 0.82 12.01 -22.66
CA GLY A 129 1.03 13.43 -22.91
C GLY A 129 2.05 14.08 -22.00
N VAL A 130 2.11 15.40 -22.09
CA VAL A 130 3.08 16.26 -21.40
C VAL A 130 2.38 17.40 -20.69
N ASP A 131 2.99 17.89 -19.62
CA ASP A 131 2.57 19.10 -18.93
C ASP A 131 2.92 20.36 -19.75
N LYS A 132 2.52 21.52 -19.21
CA LYS A 132 2.81 22.84 -19.80
C LYS A 132 4.29 23.16 -20.02
N ASN A 133 5.21 22.40 -19.42
CA ASN A 133 6.65 22.56 -19.55
C ASN A 133 7.27 21.47 -20.44
N GLY A 134 6.46 20.69 -21.15
CA GLY A 134 6.92 19.58 -21.99
C GLY A 134 7.41 18.35 -21.20
N LYS A 135 7.14 18.26 -19.90
CA LYS A 135 7.55 17.12 -19.07
C LYS A 135 6.43 16.07 -18.98
N PRO A 136 6.76 14.77 -18.89
CA PRO A 136 5.75 13.74 -18.65
C PRO A 136 4.90 14.04 -17.42
N HIS A 137 3.61 13.72 -17.48
CA HIS A 137 2.72 13.94 -16.35
C HIS A 137 3.15 13.18 -15.10
N LYS A 138 2.92 13.78 -13.93
CA LYS A 138 3.11 13.09 -12.65
C LYS A 138 2.06 11.99 -12.47
N LEU A 139 2.44 10.91 -11.79
CA LEU A 139 1.53 9.83 -11.45
C LEU A 139 0.39 10.30 -10.53
N ARG A 140 -0.79 9.67 -10.65
CA ARG A 140 -1.89 9.75 -9.66
C ARG A 140 -2.13 8.37 -9.07
N LEU A 141 -2.36 8.31 -7.77
CA LEU A 141 -2.65 7.05 -7.07
C LEU A 141 -4.13 6.74 -7.15
N TYR A 142 -4.42 5.46 -7.39
CA TYR A 142 -5.76 4.90 -7.38
C TYR A 142 -5.76 3.64 -6.52
N SER A 143 -6.71 3.56 -5.59
CA SER A 143 -6.94 2.34 -4.82
C SER A 143 -7.36 1.21 -5.75
N ILE A 144 -6.78 0.04 -5.56
CA ILE A 144 -7.11 -1.13 -6.36
C ILE A 144 -8.51 -1.63 -5.97
N ALA A 145 -9.35 -1.85 -6.97
CA ALA A 145 -10.75 -2.27 -6.80
C ALA A 145 -10.94 -3.79 -6.86
N SER A 146 -9.96 -4.53 -7.39
CA SER A 146 -9.95 -5.99 -7.46
C SER A 146 -9.24 -6.63 -6.26
N SER A 147 -9.57 -7.88 -5.95
CA SER A 147 -8.75 -8.73 -5.07
C SER A 147 -7.38 -9.02 -5.72
N ALA A 148 -6.46 -9.65 -4.98
CA ALA A 148 -5.14 -10.04 -5.48
C ALA A 148 -5.19 -10.96 -6.71
N LEU A 149 -6.25 -11.77 -6.85
CA LEU A 149 -6.44 -12.63 -8.03
C LEU A 149 -6.97 -11.88 -9.26
N GLY A 150 -7.39 -10.62 -9.10
CA GLY A 150 -8.02 -9.86 -10.18
C GLY A 150 -9.47 -10.29 -10.43
N ASP A 151 -10.20 -9.51 -11.24
CA ASP A 151 -11.61 -9.80 -11.55
C ASP A 151 -11.79 -11.13 -12.34
N PHE A 152 -10.72 -11.62 -12.98
CA PHE A 152 -10.71 -12.88 -13.73
C PHE A 152 -10.17 -14.08 -12.94
N GLY A 153 -9.72 -13.88 -11.69
CA GLY A 153 -9.27 -14.96 -10.82
C GLY A 153 -7.91 -15.59 -11.18
N ASP A 154 -7.15 -15.01 -12.10
CA ASP A 154 -5.90 -15.58 -12.64
C ASP A 154 -4.62 -14.88 -12.16
N SER A 155 -4.75 -13.87 -11.29
CA SER A 155 -3.68 -12.98 -10.82
C SER A 155 -2.98 -12.18 -11.92
N LYS A 156 -3.56 -12.07 -13.11
CA LYS A 156 -2.96 -11.38 -14.27
C LYS A 156 -3.65 -10.07 -14.64
N THR A 157 -4.53 -9.59 -13.77
CA THR A 157 -5.27 -8.35 -14.01
C THR A 157 -5.34 -7.49 -12.75
N VAL A 158 -5.53 -6.18 -12.96
CA VAL A 158 -5.79 -5.22 -11.89
C VAL A 158 -6.93 -4.30 -12.29
N SER A 159 -7.84 -4.02 -11.36
CA SER A 159 -9.01 -3.21 -11.62
C SER A 159 -9.01 -1.90 -10.84
N LEU A 160 -9.53 -0.84 -11.44
CA LEU A 160 -9.70 0.48 -10.81
C LEU A 160 -11.15 0.95 -10.88
N CYS A 161 -11.57 1.69 -9.86
CA CYS A 161 -12.82 2.45 -9.84
C CYS A 161 -12.48 3.94 -9.88
N VAL A 162 -12.78 4.60 -11.00
CA VAL A 162 -12.29 5.95 -11.32
C VAL A 162 -13.46 6.89 -11.59
N LYS A 163 -13.56 7.96 -10.79
CA LYS A 163 -14.48 9.07 -11.05
C LYS A 163 -13.84 10.08 -12.00
N ARG A 164 -14.56 10.42 -13.08
CA ARG A 164 -14.15 11.50 -13.99
C ARG A 164 -14.20 12.83 -13.26
N LEU A 165 -13.06 13.52 -13.18
CA LEU A 165 -12.99 14.83 -12.52
C LEU A 165 -13.21 15.93 -13.56
N VAL A 166 -14.30 16.66 -13.39
CA VAL A 166 -14.63 17.87 -14.15
C VAL A 166 -15.12 18.91 -13.14
N TYR A 167 -14.55 20.11 -13.17
CA TYR A 167 -14.96 21.20 -12.29
C TYR A 167 -14.80 22.55 -13.01
N THR A 168 -15.53 23.56 -12.55
CA THR A 168 -15.39 24.93 -13.05
C THR A 168 -14.44 25.70 -12.14
N ASN A 169 -13.43 26.36 -12.70
CA ASN A 169 -12.53 27.20 -11.92
C ASN A 169 -13.19 28.55 -11.56
N GLU A 170 -12.51 29.36 -10.74
CA GLU A 170 -13.01 30.69 -10.31
C GLU A 170 -13.22 31.66 -11.48
N LYS A 171 -12.61 31.39 -12.65
CA LYS A 171 -12.77 32.19 -13.87
C LYS A 171 -13.93 31.72 -14.74
N GLY A 172 -14.69 30.70 -14.33
CA GLY A 172 -15.79 30.13 -15.10
C GLY A 172 -15.36 29.13 -16.18
N GLU A 173 -14.08 28.76 -16.25
CA GLU A 173 -13.57 27.81 -17.24
C GLU A 173 -13.76 26.37 -16.77
N LEU A 174 -14.22 25.50 -17.67
CA LEU A 174 -14.37 24.08 -17.41
C LEU A 174 -13.00 23.38 -17.44
N VAL A 175 -12.55 22.88 -16.29
CA VAL A 175 -11.28 22.18 -16.12
C VAL A 175 -11.52 20.67 -16.01
N LYS A 176 -10.80 19.91 -16.84
CA LYS A 176 -10.79 18.45 -16.82
C LYS A 176 -9.56 17.94 -16.08
N GLY A 177 -9.76 17.05 -15.10
CA GLY A 177 -8.67 16.36 -14.43
C GLY A 177 -7.92 15.46 -15.39
N VAL A 178 -6.62 15.70 -15.59
CA VAL A 178 -5.80 15.03 -16.62
C VAL A 178 -5.87 13.49 -16.53
N CYS A 179 -5.51 12.91 -15.38
CA CYS A 179 -5.38 11.46 -15.26
C CYS A 179 -6.72 10.71 -15.21
N SER A 180 -7.74 11.28 -14.55
CA SER A 180 -9.06 10.65 -14.50
C SER A 180 -9.76 10.68 -15.85
N ASN A 181 -9.67 11.78 -16.61
CA ASN A 181 -10.23 11.80 -17.97
C ASN A 181 -9.47 10.85 -18.90
N PHE A 182 -8.13 10.84 -18.85
CA PHE A 182 -7.31 9.87 -19.60
C PHE A 182 -7.75 8.42 -19.35
N LEU A 183 -7.96 8.03 -18.09
CA LEU A 183 -8.41 6.69 -17.73
C LEU A 183 -9.85 6.40 -18.18
N CYS A 184 -10.78 7.33 -17.96
CA CYS A 184 -12.18 7.14 -18.36
C CYS A 184 -12.38 7.14 -19.89
N ASP A 185 -11.49 7.76 -20.66
CA ASP A 185 -11.56 7.79 -22.13
C ASP A 185 -10.84 6.59 -22.79
N MET A 186 -10.07 5.82 -22.01
CA MET A 186 -9.25 4.72 -22.48
C MET A 186 -10.09 3.64 -23.17
N LYS A 187 -9.60 3.13 -24.30
CA LYS A 187 -10.23 2.06 -25.06
C LYS A 187 -9.55 0.71 -24.81
N PRO A 188 -10.29 -0.41 -24.88
CA PRO A 188 -9.68 -1.74 -24.87
C PRO A 188 -8.56 -1.84 -25.91
N GLY A 189 -7.43 -2.45 -25.52
CA GLY A 189 -6.20 -2.56 -26.30
C GLY A 189 -5.19 -1.42 -26.09
N ALA A 190 -5.59 -0.26 -25.55
CA ALA A 190 -4.68 0.84 -25.28
C ALA A 190 -3.72 0.52 -24.13
N GLU A 191 -2.50 1.06 -24.21
CA GLU A 191 -1.46 0.87 -23.19
C GLU A 191 -1.62 1.86 -22.03
N VAL A 192 -1.21 1.43 -20.83
CA VAL A 192 -1.24 2.24 -19.61
C VAL A 192 0.04 2.07 -18.81
N LYS A 193 0.62 3.18 -18.35
CA LYS A 193 1.82 3.19 -17.51
C LYS A 193 1.42 3.06 -16.03
N ILE A 194 1.77 1.93 -15.43
CA ILE A 194 1.45 1.55 -14.05
C ILE A 194 2.71 1.59 -13.18
N THR A 195 2.58 2.09 -11.96
CA THR A 195 3.60 2.13 -10.91
C THR A 195 3.08 1.49 -9.63
N GLY A 196 3.98 1.06 -8.74
CA GLY A 196 3.64 0.42 -7.48
C GLY A 196 3.91 -1.10 -7.47
N PRO A 197 3.14 -1.89 -6.71
CA PRO A 197 2.04 -1.50 -5.79
C PRO A 197 2.50 -0.55 -4.68
N ILE A 198 1.60 0.18 -4.04
CA ILE A 198 1.90 1.17 -2.99
C ILE A 198 0.92 1.03 -1.83
N GLY A 199 1.41 1.27 -0.62
CA GLY A 199 0.59 1.35 0.59
C GLY A 199 0.61 0.07 1.42
N LYS A 200 0.53 0.25 2.74
CA LYS A 200 0.38 -0.80 3.76
C LYS A 200 -0.71 -0.47 4.79
N GLU A 201 -1.27 0.73 4.72
CA GLU A 201 -2.21 1.21 5.75
C GLU A 201 -3.56 0.52 5.66
N MET A 202 -4.08 0.31 4.44
CA MET A 202 -5.38 -0.30 4.23
C MET A 202 -5.31 -1.83 4.06
N LEU A 203 -4.25 -2.49 4.54
CA LEU A 203 -4.15 -3.95 4.48
C LEU A 203 -5.17 -4.61 5.41
N LYS A 204 -5.74 -5.74 4.96
CA LYS A 204 -6.71 -6.53 5.72
C LYS A 204 -6.09 -7.06 7.02
N PRO A 205 -6.86 -7.21 8.12
CA PRO A 205 -6.43 -7.96 9.29
C PRO A 205 -6.01 -9.41 8.94
N LYS A 206 -5.09 -9.99 9.72
CA LYS A 206 -4.72 -11.42 9.60
C LYS A 206 -5.84 -12.33 10.09
N ASP A 207 -6.50 -11.93 11.17
CA ASP A 207 -7.57 -12.67 11.84
C ASP A 207 -8.78 -12.90 10.90
N PRO A 208 -9.13 -14.16 10.58
CA PRO A 208 -10.28 -14.50 9.75
C PRO A 208 -11.64 -14.29 10.43
N ASP A 209 -11.68 -14.16 11.75
CA ASP A 209 -12.90 -13.99 12.54
C ASP A 209 -13.13 -12.52 12.95
N ALA A 210 -12.24 -11.63 12.50
CA ALA A 210 -12.31 -10.21 12.81
C ALA A 210 -13.61 -9.53 12.33
N THR A 211 -14.13 -8.61 13.13
CA THR A 211 -15.15 -7.66 12.71
C THR A 211 -14.49 -6.55 11.87
N ILE A 212 -14.91 -6.42 10.62
CA ILE A 212 -14.39 -5.46 9.66
C ILE A 212 -15.50 -4.47 9.30
N ILE A 213 -15.40 -3.26 9.85
CA ILE A 213 -16.29 -2.14 9.54
C ILE A 213 -15.66 -1.29 8.45
N MET A 214 -16.35 -1.15 7.33
CA MET A 214 -15.89 -0.47 6.12
C MET A 214 -16.73 0.78 5.89
N LEU A 215 -16.10 1.94 5.90
CA LEU A 215 -16.75 3.25 5.73
C LEU A 215 -16.26 3.89 4.43
N ALA A 216 -17.12 3.96 3.42
CA ALA A 216 -16.79 4.47 2.09
C ALA A 216 -17.68 5.64 1.66
N THR A 217 -17.08 6.52 0.86
CA THR A 217 -17.79 7.53 0.08
C THR A 217 -17.29 7.50 -1.37
N GLY A 218 -18.21 7.42 -2.33
CA GLY A 218 -17.89 7.33 -3.76
C GLY A 218 -16.81 6.27 -4.08
N THR A 219 -15.75 6.66 -4.80
CA THR A 219 -14.64 5.77 -5.20
C THR A 219 -13.83 5.20 -4.03
N GLY A 220 -14.06 5.69 -2.80
CA GLY A 220 -13.53 5.08 -1.58
C GLY A 220 -14.00 3.63 -1.36
N ILE A 221 -14.98 3.15 -2.13
CA ILE A 221 -15.41 1.75 -2.15
C ILE A 221 -14.35 0.78 -2.69
N ALA A 222 -13.40 1.25 -3.52
CA ALA A 222 -12.45 0.39 -4.23
C ALA A 222 -11.70 -0.63 -3.33
N PRO A 223 -11.00 -0.24 -2.25
CA PRO A 223 -10.31 -1.21 -1.40
C PRO A 223 -11.27 -2.16 -0.68
N PHE A 224 -12.52 -1.76 -0.43
CA PHE A 224 -13.52 -2.62 0.21
C PHE A 224 -14.13 -3.61 -0.78
N ARG A 225 -14.32 -3.23 -2.05
CA ARG A 225 -14.62 -4.21 -3.11
C ARG A 225 -13.53 -5.28 -3.17
N SER A 226 -12.26 -4.87 -3.13
CA SER A 226 -11.11 -5.78 -3.08
C SER A 226 -11.19 -6.75 -1.88
N PHE A 227 -11.54 -6.24 -0.70
CA PHE A 227 -11.73 -7.06 0.52
C PHE A 227 -12.88 -8.05 0.38
N LEU A 228 -14.06 -7.56 -0.02
CA LEU A 228 -15.28 -8.35 -0.13
C LEU A 228 -15.15 -9.49 -1.15
N TRP A 229 -14.45 -9.25 -2.26
CA TRP A 229 -14.14 -10.31 -3.23
C TRP A 229 -13.36 -11.45 -2.60
N LYS A 230 -12.28 -11.15 -1.88
CA LYS A 230 -11.50 -12.17 -1.18
C LYS A 230 -12.28 -12.88 -0.07
N MET A 231 -13.17 -12.16 0.63
CA MET A 231 -13.93 -12.72 1.74
C MET A 231 -15.08 -13.63 1.28
N PHE A 232 -15.75 -13.28 0.19
CA PHE A 232 -17.04 -13.87 -0.17
C PHE A 232 -17.13 -14.47 -1.58
N PHE A 233 -16.28 -14.03 -2.52
CA PHE A 233 -16.30 -14.52 -3.90
C PHE A 233 -15.15 -15.48 -4.23
N GLU A 234 -14.18 -15.64 -3.33
CA GLU A 234 -13.01 -16.48 -3.54
C GLU A 234 -12.91 -17.59 -2.48
N ARG A 235 -12.24 -18.68 -2.84
CA ARG A 235 -11.89 -19.76 -1.92
C ARG A 235 -10.38 -19.82 -1.80
N HIS A 236 -9.87 -19.59 -0.60
CA HIS A 236 -8.46 -19.66 -0.26
C HIS A 236 -8.25 -20.76 0.79
N GLU A 237 -7.23 -21.60 0.62
CA GLU A 237 -6.92 -22.67 1.59
C GLU A 237 -6.38 -22.09 2.91
N ASP A 238 -5.62 -21.00 2.82
CA ASP A 238 -4.98 -20.30 3.94
C ASP A 238 -5.87 -19.21 4.56
N TYR A 239 -7.03 -18.92 3.95
CA TYR A 239 -7.92 -17.87 4.43
C TYR A 239 -9.40 -18.17 4.18
N LYS A 240 -10.16 -18.34 5.26
CA LYS A 240 -11.62 -18.43 5.21
C LYS A 240 -12.22 -17.44 6.20
N PHE A 241 -12.85 -16.38 5.67
CA PHE A 241 -13.49 -15.36 6.51
C PHE A 241 -14.74 -15.94 7.20
N ASN A 242 -14.80 -15.87 8.53
CA ASN A 242 -16.00 -16.21 9.30
C ASN A 242 -16.39 -15.10 10.30
N GLY A 243 -15.76 -13.93 10.22
CA GLY A 243 -16.10 -12.76 10.99
C GLY A 243 -17.32 -12.00 10.48
N LEU A 244 -17.47 -10.75 10.93
CA LEU A 244 -18.52 -9.83 10.50
C LEU A 244 -17.96 -8.77 9.56
N ALA A 245 -18.44 -8.69 8.32
CA ALA A 245 -18.14 -7.59 7.41
C ALA A 245 -19.34 -6.64 7.33
N LEU A 246 -19.15 -5.37 7.68
CA LEU A 246 -20.20 -4.35 7.65
C LEU A 246 -19.75 -3.18 6.78
N LEU A 247 -20.45 -2.97 5.66
CA LEU A 247 -20.16 -1.89 4.72
C LEU A 247 -21.19 -0.76 4.84
N PHE A 248 -20.70 0.46 5.01
CA PHE A 248 -21.47 1.68 4.83
C PHE A 248 -20.92 2.44 3.61
N LEU A 249 -21.76 2.63 2.59
CA LEU A 249 -21.41 3.37 1.38
C LEU A 249 -22.30 4.61 1.25
N GLY A 250 -21.69 5.79 1.34
CA GLY A 250 -22.33 7.06 1.08
C GLY A 250 -22.17 7.50 -0.38
N VAL A 251 -23.29 7.69 -1.07
CA VAL A 251 -23.35 8.23 -2.45
C VAL A 251 -24.44 9.30 -2.54
N PRO A 252 -24.34 10.27 -3.47
CA PRO A 252 -25.29 11.38 -3.56
C PRO A 252 -26.66 10.96 -4.12
N THR A 253 -26.70 9.98 -5.02
CA THR A 253 -27.93 9.51 -5.70
C THR A 253 -27.90 7.99 -5.83
N SER A 254 -29.06 7.37 -6.02
CA SER A 254 -29.15 5.93 -6.29
C SER A 254 -28.42 5.54 -7.58
N SER A 255 -28.44 6.41 -8.60
CA SER A 255 -27.68 6.27 -9.84
C SER A 255 -26.17 6.36 -9.67
N SER A 256 -25.71 6.76 -8.49
CA SER A 256 -24.29 6.80 -8.11
C SER A 256 -23.86 5.60 -7.26
N LEU A 257 -24.73 4.60 -7.05
CA LEU A 257 -24.34 3.33 -6.42
C LEU A 257 -23.40 2.58 -7.37
N LEU A 258 -22.22 2.20 -6.86
CA LEU A 258 -21.08 1.69 -7.63
C LEU A 258 -20.93 0.17 -7.51
#